data_AF-A0A6N2BK11-F1
#
_entry.id   AF-A0A6N2BK11-F1
#
_cell.length_a   1.000
_cell.length_b   1.000
_cell.length_c   1.000
_cell.angle_alpha   90.00
_cell.angle_beta   90.00
_cell.angle_gamma   90.00
#
_symmetry.space_group_name_H-M   'P 1'
#
loop_
_entity.id
_entity.type
_entity.pdbx_description
1 polymer ?
#
loop_
_entity_poly.entity_id
_entity_poly.type
_entity_poly.pdbx_seq_one_letter_code
_entity_poly.pdbx_strand_id
1 'polypeptide(L)'
;LLTVLEGNLYVGFLVPDPANFFKIRLFSKILNPGDVFMFPIGLIHFLYNVGHKKAVAFGTFNSQNPGFVIIPNSIFASNPPISDDILAQGFQLNKTQIAELRKKFS
;
A
#
# COMPACT_ATOMS: atom_id res chain seq x y z
N LEU A 1 -1.19 -0.73 14.44
CA LEU A 1 -2.39 0.07 14.77
C LEU A 1 -2.10 1.52 14.42
N LEU A 2 -3.10 2.27 13.96
CA LEU A 2 -2.99 3.67 13.57
C LEU A 2 -3.99 4.50 14.37
N THR A 3 -3.54 5.61 14.95
CA THR A 3 -4.40 6.61 15.60
C THR A 3 -4.23 7.94 14.89
N VAL A 4 -5.32 8.57 14.48
CA VAL A 4 -5.27 9.88 13.82
C VAL A 4 -5.22 10.98 14.89
N LEU A 5 -4.24 11.87 14.78
CA LEU A 5 -4.08 13.03 15.64
C LEU A 5 -4.68 14.29 15.00
N GLU A 6 -4.46 14.45 13.68
CA GLU A 6 -4.93 15.61 12.92
C GLU A 6 -5.32 15.21 11.48
N GLY A 7 -6.25 15.95 10.88
CA GLY A 7 -6.67 15.77 9.49
C GLY A 7 -7.61 14.58 9.26
N ASN A 8 -7.82 14.21 7.99
CA ASN A 8 -8.73 13.15 7.59
C ASN A 8 -8.01 12.14 6.70
N LEU A 9 -7.93 10.89 7.15
CA LEU A 9 -7.21 9.84 6.43
C LEU A 9 -8.17 8.78 5.89
N TYR A 10 -8.23 8.63 4.58
CA TYR A 10 -8.79 7.44 3.95
C TYR A 10 -7.77 6.30 4.07
N VAL A 11 -8.11 5.28 4.85
CA VAL A 11 -7.25 4.11 5.06
C VAL A 11 -7.98 2.86 4.62
N GLY A 12 -7.21 1.84 4.24
CA GLY A 12 -7.77 0.53 4.00
C GLY A 12 -6.73 -0.57 3.84
N PHE A 13 -7.20 -1.80 3.89
CA PHE A 13 -6.40 -2.99 3.64
C PHE A 13 -7.16 -4.01 2.80
N LEU A 14 -6.39 -4.87 2.16
CA LEU A 14 -6.84 -5.87 1.22
C LEU A 14 -6.78 -7.26 1.85
N VAL A 15 -7.88 -8.00 1.76
CA VAL A 15 -8.02 -9.38 2.26
C VAL A 15 -8.39 -10.29 1.09
N PRO A 16 -7.68 -11.40 0.86
CA PRO A 16 -8.11 -12.41 -0.11
C PRO A 16 -9.49 -12.96 0.26
N ASP A 17 -10.37 -13.11 -0.74
CA ASP A 17 -11.66 -13.77 -0.53
C ASP A 17 -11.43 -15.28 -0.31
N PRO A 18 -11.85 -15.85 0.84
CA PRO A 18 -11.63 -17.25 1.15
C PRO A 18 -12.35 -18.20 0.16
N ALA A 19 -13.42 -17.74 -0.49
CA ALA A 19 -14.15 -18.53 -1.48
C ALA A 19 -13.59 -18.35 -2.90
N ASN A 20 -12.82 -17.30 -3.17
CA ASN A 20 -12.21 -17.05 -4.48
C ASN A 20 -10.87 -16.32 -4.33
N PHE A 21 -9.77 -17.06 -4.44
CA PHE A 21 -8.43 -16.54 -4.26
C PHE A 21 -8.00 -15.47 -5.29
N PHE A 22 -8.71 -15.33 -6.42
CA PHE A 22 -8.49 -14.23 -7.37
C PHE A 22 -9.24 -12.94 -7.00
N LYS A 23 -10.17 -13.01 -6.05
CA LYS A 23 -10.91 -11.84 -5.56
C LYS A 23 -10.25 -11.31 -4.29
N ILE A 24 -10.08 -9.99 -4.27
CA ILE A 24 -9.55 -9.28 -3.13
C ILE A 24 -10.63 -8.34 -2.61
N ARG A 25 -10.93 -8.44 -1.31
CA ARG A 25 -11.87 -7.56 -0.62
C ARG A 25 -11.14 -6.39 0.02
N LEU A 26 -11.65 -5.19 -0.22
CA LEU A 26 -11.19 -3.98 0.46
C LEU A 26 -12.00 -3.75 1.74
N PHE A 27 -11.29 -3.54 2.85
CA PHE A 27 -11.83 -2.96 4.07
C PHE A 27 -11.26 -1.56 4.23
N SER A 28 -12.12 -0.55 4.29
CA SER A 28 -11.68 0.84 4.30
C SER A 28 -12.59 1.76 5.09
N LYS A 29 -12.04 2.88 5.54
CA LYS A 29 -12.77 3.93 6.25
C LYS A 29 -12.05 5.28 6.11
N ILE A 30 -12.79 6.38 6.14
CA ILE A 30 -12.23 7.71 6.39
C ILE A 30 -12.17 7.91 7.91
N LEU A 31 -10.97 8.10 8.43
CA LEU A 31 -10.68 8.35 9.84
C LEU A 31 -10.56 9.84 10.12
N ASN A 32 -11.09 10.26 11.26
CA ASN A 32 -11.00 11.61 11.81
C ASN A 32 -10.08 11.64 13.04
N PRO A 33 -9.68 12.82 13.54
CA PRO A 33 -8.90 12.91 14.77
C PRO A 33 -9.55 12.14 15.93
N GLY A 34 -8.77 11.31 16.62
CA GLY A 34 -9.22 10.40 17.67
C GLY A 34 -9.66 9.01 17.18
N ASP A 35 -9.94 8.84 15.88
CA ASP A 35 -10.24 7.51 15.34
C ASP A 35 -9.00 6.61 15.35
N VAL A 36 -9.25 5.32 15.58
CA VAL A 36 -8.25 4.26 15.58
C VAL A 36 -8.59 3.24 14.51
N PHE A 37 -7.56 2.71 13.84
CA PHE A 37 -7.70 1.68 12.83
C PHE A 37 -6.61 0.62 12.95
N MET A 38 -6.99 -0.64 12.79
CA MET A 38 -6.08 -1.78 12.90
C MET A 38 -5.80 -2.36 11.51
N PHE A 39 -4.54 -2.63 11.23
CA PHE A 39 -4.09 -3.39 10.07
C PHE A 39 -3.65 -4.78 10.53
N PRO A 40 -4.23 -5.86 9.99
CA PRO A 40 -3.72 -7.21 10.22
C PRO A 40 -2.30 -7.38 9.65
N ILE A 41 -1.51 -8.25 10.27
CA ILE A 41 -0.11 -8.50 9.88
C ILE A 41 -0.06 -9.09 8.46
N GLY A 42 0.87 -8.58 7.65
CA GLY A 42 1.18 -9.13 6.32
C GLY A 42 0.22 -8.71 5.20
N LEU A 43 -0.83 -7.94 5.49
CA LEU A 43 -1.76 -7.47 4.45
C LEU A 43 -1.32 -6.15 3.81
N ILE A 44 -1.55 -6.06 2.51
CA ILE A 44 -1.37 -4.80 1.76
C ILE A 44 -2.38 -3.80 2.29
N HIS A 45 -1.90 -2.61 2.65
CA HIS A 45 -2.70 -1.52 3.16
C HIS A 45 -2.20 -0.17 2.64
N PHE A 46 -3.05 0.85 2.73
CA PHE A 46 -2.73 2.21 2.31
C PHE A 46 -3.30 3.24 3.28
N LEU A 47 -2.72 4.44 3.21
CA LEU A 47 -3.21 5.64 3.85
C LEU A 47 -3.19 6.77 2.83
N TYR A 48 -4.27 7.53 2.75
CA TYR A 48 -4.40 8.66 1.83
C TYR A 48 -5.05 9.84 2.54
N ASN A 49 -4.40 11.00 2.53
CA ASN A 49 -4.98 12.21 3.09
C ASN A 49 -6.03 12.77 2.12
N VAL A 50 -7.30 12.66 2.50
CA VAL A 50 -8.43 13.21 1.72
C VAL A 50 -8.75 14.65 2.11
N GLY A 51 -8.18 15.14 3.21
CA GLY A 51 -8.38 16.51 3.67
C GLY A 51 -7.54 17.52 2.89
N HIS A 52 -7.91 18.79 2.99
CA HIS A 52 -7.19 19.91 2.35
C HIS A 52 -6.01 20.44 3.18
N LYS A 53 -5.79 19.89 4.38
CA LYS A 53 -4.72 20.29 5.31
C LYS A 53 -3.80 19.11 5.58
N LYS A 54 -2.64 19.36 6.20
CA LYS A 54 -1.75 18.29 6.67
C LYS A 54 -2.51 17.39 7.65
N ALA A 55 -2.25 16.09 7.56
CA ALA A 55 -2.75 15.09 8.49
C ALA A 55 -1.58 14.50 9.28
N VAL A 56 -1.83 14.14 10.54
CA VAL A 56 -0.85 13.56 11.45
C VAL A 56 -1.46 12.32 12.07
N ALA A 57 -0.72 11.22 12.09
CA ALA A 57 -1.14 9.98 12.72
C ALA A 57 0.03 9.29 13.42
N PHE A 58 -0.28 8.53 14.47
CA PHE A 58 0.67 7.72 15.20
C PHE A 58 0.49 6.24 14.85
N GLY A 59 1.56 5.60 14.39
CA GLY A 59 1.60 4.18 14.05
C GLY A 59 2.30 3.38 15.13
N THR A 60 1.67 2.30 15.60
CA THR A 60 2.27 1.35 16.55
C THR A 60 2.33 -0.06 15.98
N PHE A 61 3.39 -0.77 16.32
CA PHE A 61 3.67 -2.13 15.87
C PHE A 61 3.96 -3.02 17.08
N ASN A 62 3.62 -4.30 16.98
CA ASN A 62 3.91 -5.31 18.00
C ASN A 62 5.28 -5.99 17.80
N SER A 63 6.18 -5.38 17.03
CA SER A 63 7.54 -5.81 16.79
C SER A 63 8.48 -4.62 16.89
N GLN A 64 9.65 -4.82 17.50
CA GLN A 64 10.74 -3.85 17.52
C GLN A 64 11.34 -3.59 16.13
N ASN A 65 11.14 -4.53 15.20
CA ASN A 65 11.54 -4.42 13.80
C ASN A 65 10.39 -4.91 12.91
N PRO A 66 9.36 -4.07 12.68
CA PRO A 66 8.18 -4.48 11.92
C PRO A 66 8.47 -4.72 10.44
N GLY A 67 9.51 -4.08 9.90
CA GLY A 67 9.80 -4.10 8.46
C GLY A 67 8.73 -3.40 7.62
N PHE A 68 9.09 -2.97 6.41
CA PHE A 68 8.15 -2.40 5.45
C PHE A 68 8.48 -2.89 4.04
N VAL A 69 7.44 -3.25 3.28
CA VAL A 69 7.54 -3.53 1.85
C VAL A 69 6.72 -2.48 1.12
N ILE A 70 7.40 -1.47 0.57
CA ILE A 70 6.76 -0.40 -0.21
C ILE A 70 6.49 -0.96 -1.60
N ILE A 71 5.26 -1.44 -1.82
CA ILE A 71 4.90 -2.25 -3.00
C ILE A 71 5.39 -1.66 -4.34
N PRO A 72 5.14 -0.37 -4.68
CA PRO A 72 5.58 0.15 -5.96
C PRO A 72 7.11 0.14 -6.12
N ASN A 73 7.85 0.55 -5.10
CA ASN A 73 9.32 0.54 -5.10
C ASN A 73 9.87 -0.89 -5.15
N SER A 74 9.28 -1.82 -4.38
CA SER A 74 9.69 -3.23 -4.36
C SER A 74 9.51 -3.93 -5.71
N ILE A 75 8.57 -3.47 -6.54
CA ILE A 75 8.30 -4.05 -7.86
C ILE A 75 9.11 -3.35 -8.96
N PHE A 76 9.09 -2.01 -9.00
CA PHE A 76 9.64 -1.24 -10.11
C PHE A 76 11.07 -0.72 -9.89
N ALA A 77 11.58 -0.75 -8.66
CA ALA A 77 12.90 -0.26 -8.29
C ALA A 77 13.70 -1.28 -7.45
N SER A 78 13.42 -2.58 -7.61
CA SER A 78 14.19 -3.63 -6.95
C SER A 78 15.63 -3.69 -7.46
N ASN A 79 16.54 -4.18 -6.62
CA ASN A 79 17.93 -4.48 -7.00
C ASN A 79 18.29 -5.93 -6.59
N PRO A 80 18.55 -6.84 -7.54
CA PRO A 80 18.47 -6.64 -8.99
C PRO A 80 17.03 -6.37 -9.48
N PRO A 81 16.85 -5.75 -10.66
CA PRO A 81 15.52 -5.48 -11.21
C PRO A 81 14.81 -6.78 -11.60
N ILE A 82 13.50 -6.86 -11.35
CA ILE A 82 12.64 -7.91 -11.93
C ILE A 82 12.70 -7.81 -13.46
N SER A 83 12.64 -8.92 -14.19
CA SER A 83 12.66 -8.89 -15.67
C SER A 83 11.48 -8.07 -16.21
N ASP A 84 11.75 -7.21 -17.21
CA ASP A 84 10.71 -6.43 -17.88
C ASP A 84 9.71 -7.32 -18.63
N ASP A 85 10.11 -8.52 -19.07
CA ASP A 85 9.20 -9.51 -19.65
C ASP A 85 8.17 -10.01 -18.63
N ILE A 86 8.62 -10.29 -17.39
CA ILE A 86 7.75 -10.74 -16.29
C ILE A 86 6.78 -9.61 -15.92
N LEU A 87 7.27 -8.38 -15.80
CA LEU A 87 6.42 -7.24 -15.46
C LEU A 87 5.42 -6.92 -16.59
N ALA A 88 5.86 -6.94 -17.85
CA ALA A 88 4.98 -6.74 -19.00
C ALA A 88 3.85 -7.78 -19.02
N GLN A 89 4.18 -9.06 -18.85
CA GLN A 89 3.18 -10.12 -18.80
C GLN A 89 2.27 -10.00 -17.57
N GLY A 90 2.83 -9.80 -16.38
CA GLY A 90 2.08 -9.77 -15.12
C GLY A 90 1.14 -8.58 -14.99
N PHE A 91 1.53 -7.41 -15.49
CA PHE A 91 0.71 -6.20 -15.48
C PHE A 91 -0.11 -6.01 -16.76
N GLN A 92 0.03 -6.90 -17.75
CA GLN A 92 -0.62 -6.79 -19.07
C GLN A 92 -0.27 -5.47 -19.77
N LEU A 93 0.99 -5.08 -19.70
CA LEU A 93 1.55 -3.86 -20.29
C LEU A 93 2.62 -4.22 -21.32
N ASN A 94 2.99 -3.26 -22.17
CA ASN A 94 4.17 -3.39 -23.02
C ASN A 94 5.45 -2.90 -22.31
N LYS A 95 6.63 -3.28 -22.84
CA LYS A 95 7.93 -2.93 -22.24
C LYS A 95 8.16 -1.42 -22.15
N THR A 96 7.63 -0.63 -23.09
CA THR A 96 7.74 0.83 -23.06
C THR A 96 7.03 1.41 -21.84
N GLN A 97 5.81 0.94 -21.54
CA GLN A 97 5.06 1.33 -20.35
C GLN A 97 5.76 0.89 -19.05
N ILE A 98 6.37 -0.31 -19.04
CA ILE A 98 7.18 -0.75 -17.89
C ILE A 98 8.38 0.18 -17.68
N ALA A 99 9.10 0.54 -18.75
CA ALA A 99 10.22 1.48 -18.67
C ALA A 99 9.79 2.86 -18.15
N GLU A 100 8.63 3.36 -18.58
CA GLU A 100 8.05 4.61 -18.07
C GLU A 100 7.70 4.52 -16.59
N LEU A 101 7.13 3.40 -16.12
CA LEU A 101 6.85 3.19 -14.71
C LEU A 101 8.15 3.20 -13.89
N ARG A 102 9.18 2.47 -14.32
CA ARG A 102 10.48 2.44 -13.63
C ARG A 102 11.11 3.82 -13.46
N LYS A 103 11.02 4.68 -14.48
CA LYS A 103 11.52 6.07 -14.43
C LYS A 103 10.90 6.91 -13.31
N LYS A 104 9.71 6.54 -12.82
CA LYS A 104 9.05 7.24 -11.71
C LYS A 104 9.56 6.80 -10.32
N PHE A 105 10.30 5.69 -10.26
CA PHE A 105 10.82 5.10 -9.03
C PHE A 105 12.36 5.01 -9.01
N SER A 106 13.03 5.59 -10.02
CA SER A 106 14.49 5.71 -10.10
C SER A 106 14.98 7.07 -9.62
#